data_AF-A0A4R8LLJ0-F1
#
_entry.id   AF-A0A4R8LLJ0-F1
#
_cell.length_a   1.000
_cell.length_b   1.000
_cell.length_c   1.000
_cell.angle_alpha   90.00
_cell.angle_beta   90.00
_cell.angle_gamma   90.00
#
_symmetry.space_group_name_H-M   'P 1'
#
loop_
_entity.id
_entity.type
_entity.pdbx_description
1 polymer ?
#
loop_
_entity_poly.entity_id
_entity_poly.type
_entity_poly.pdbx_seq_one_letter_code
_entity_poly.pdbx_strand_id
1 'polypeptide(L)'
;MSPLCSVRRLCRAWVGVVASVLSIAACTVQLAPDYDPALSSGIRNVNSEIMSLYSSTSMGTSADTFAERADRYDQIIGSLDALALQSQSRPIPDDALRGKVEQYLKDRNAYPTRLSDADASDLAAIEARMAARCAAKLKHTAPIQSAGPVMDGGRENPIPSAMALTQASRSLAYMRSMDCAQGLRAEDVLLNKGQVQHFMFEALAYEDFLDRQGQGK
;
A
#
# COMPACT_ATOMS: atom_id res chain seq x y z
N MET A 1 27.68 -8.58 72.77
CA MET A 1 27.68 -7.64 71.62
C MET A 1 27.37 -8.44 70.37
N SER A 2 26.19 -8.23 69.79
CA SER A 2 25.53 -9.19 68.89
C SER A 2 25.68 -8.77 67.40
N PRO A 3 26.22 -9.62 66.51
CA PRO A 3 26.48 -9.28 65.10
C PRO A 3 25.27 -9.46 64.15
N LEU A 4 24.11 -9.88 64.65
CA LEU A 4 22.97 -10.32 63.84
C LEU A 4 22.13 -9.19 63.19
N CYS A 5 22.42 -7.92 63.47
CA CYS A 5 21.57 -6.80 63.03
C CYS A 5 21.98 -6.20 61.66
N SER A 6 23.18 -6.50 61.14
CA SER A 6 23.71 -5.91 59.90
C SER A 6 23.19 -6.60 58.62
N VAL A 7 23.06 -7.93 58.64
CA VAL A 7 22.70 -8.75 57.47
C VAL A 7 21.26 -8.48 56.97
N ARG A 8 20.34 -8.18 57.90
CA ARG A 8 18.92 -7.89 57.58
C ARG A 8 18.72 -6.57 56.81
N ARG A 9 19.60 -5.58 57.00
CA ARG A 9 19.53 -4.30 56.29
C ARG A 9 20.07 -4.41 54.86
N LEU A 10 21.13 -5.20 54.65
CA LEU A 10 21.67 -5.44 53.31
C LEU A 10 20.69 -6.23 52.42
N CYS A 11 20.03 -7.28 52.94
CA CYS A 11 19.04 -8.02 52.14
C CYS A 11 17.82 -7.18 51.74
N ARG A 12 17.32 -6.30 52.63
CA ARG A 12 16.19 -5.40 52.30
C ARG A 12 16.56 -4.35 51.26
N ALA A 13 17.78 -3.81 51.32
CA ALA A 13 18.28 -2.88 50.31
C ALA A 13 18.42 -3.56 48.94
N TRP A 14 18.94 -4.80 48.90
CA TRP A 14 19.06 -5.56 47.65
C TRP A 14 17.71 -5.95 47.04
N VAL A 15 16.72 -6.35 47.85
CA VAL A 15 15.36 -6.64 47.35
C VAL A 15 14.70 -5.37 46.79
N GLY A 16 14.91 -4.21 47.44
CA GLY A 16 14.42 -2.92 46.93
C GLY A 16 15.07 -2.51 45.60
N VAL A 17 16.39 -2.70 45.47
CA VAL A 17 17.12 -2.39 44.23
C VAL A 17 16.69 -3.34 43.10
N VAL A 18 16.55 -4.65 43.36
CA VAL A 18 16.11 -5.62 42.35
C VAL A 18 14.67 -5.35 41.91
N ALA A 19 13.76 -5.05 42.83
CA ALA A 19 12.37 -4.68 42.49
C ALA A 19 12.28 -3.37 41.68
N SER A 20 13.15 -2.40 41.98
CA SER A 20 13.20 -1.13 41.25
C SER A 20 13.80 -1.27 39.85
N VAL A 21 14.78 -2.17 39.65
CA VAL A 21 15.36 -2.45 38.31
C VAL A 21 14.39 -3.24 37.43
N LEU A 22 13.59 -4.16 38.01
CA LEU A 22 12.57 -4.91 37.27
C LEU A 22 11.41 -4.03 36.75
N SER A 23 11.17 -2.88 37.38
CA SER A 23 10.05 -1.98 37.04
C SER A 23 10.31 -1.09 35.82
N ILE A 24 11.57 -1.00 35.34
CA ILE A 24 11.95 -0.14 34.20
C ILE A 24 11.97 -0.94 32.87
N ALA A 25 11.86 -2.27 32.92
CA ALA A 25 11.97 -3.15 31.75
C ALA A 25 10.64 -3.41 31.01
N ALA A 26 9.51 -2.86 31.45
CA ALA A 26 8.19 -3.36 31.05
C ALA A 26 7.37 -2.48 30.07
N CYS A 27 7.96 -1.47 29.42
CA CYS A 27 7.23 -0.71 28.40
C CYS A 27 8.05 -0.49 27.12
N THR A 28 8.38 -1.55 26.39
CA THR A 28 8.69 -1.42 24.96
C THR A 28 7.38 -1.23 24.21
N VAL A 29 6.81 -0.03 24.27
CA VAL A 29 5.63 0.31 23.46
C VAL A 29 6.03 0.13 21.99
N GLN A 30 5.34 -0.75 21.29
CA GLN A 30 5.56 -1.00 19.88
C GLN A 30 4.87 0.13 19.10
N LEU A 31 5.55 1.27 18.98
CA LEU A 31 5.03 2.50 18.35
C LEU A 31 4.76 2.36 16.84
N ALA A 32 5.30 1.33 16.19
CA ALA A 32 5.24 1.18 14.74
C ALA A 32 4.72 -0.20 14.31
N PRO A 33 3.96 -0.29 13.20
CA PRO A 33 3.68 -1.56 12.55
C PRO A 33 4.99 -2.22 12.12
N ASP A 34 5.13 -3.52 12.33
CA ASP A 34 6.38 -4.23 12.02
C ASP A 34 6.61 -4.31 10.51
N TYR A 35 7.82 -3.98 10.07
CA TYR A 35 8.25 -4.13 8.68
C TYR A 35 8.14 -5.59 8.24
N ASP A 36 7.57 -5.81 7.05
CA ASP A 36 7.43 -7.13 6.45
C ASP A 36 8.28 -7.21 5.15
N PRO A 37 9.43 -7.92 5.17
CA PRO A 37 10.28 -8.04 3.99
C PRO A 37 9.61 -8.79 2.83
N ALA A 38 8.64 -9.67 3.11
CA ALA A 38 7.89 -10.36 2.07
C ALA A 38 6.97 -9.38 1.33
N LEU A 39 6.30 -8.48 2.05
CA LEU A 39 5.48 -7.43 1.47
C LEU A 39 6.32 -6.52 0.57
N SER A 40 7.45 -6.00 1.05
CA SER A 40 8.30 -5.10 0.24
C SER A 40 8.90 -5.80 -0.97
N SER A 41 9.25 -7.08 -0.85
CA SER A 41 9.70 -7.88 -1.99
C SER A 41 8.58 -8.10 -3.00
N GLY A 42 7.36 -8.38 -2.54
CA GLY A 42 6.16 -8.49 -3.37
C GLY A 42 5.87 -7.22 -4.16
N ILE A 43 5.95 -6.05 -3.51
CA ILE A 43 5.78 -4.74 -4.15
C ILE A 43 6.84 -4.51 -5.25
N ARG A 44 8.11 -4.86 -4.99
CA ARG A 44 9.19 -4.73 -5.99
C ARG A 44 8.98 -5.68 -7.17
N ASN A 45 8.56 -6.92 -6.91
CA ASN A 45 8.29 -7.90 -7.94
C ASN A 45 7.15 -7.44 -8.86
N VAL A 46 5.99 -7.07 -8.29
CA VAL A 46 4.85 -6.60 -9.11
C VAL A 46 5.19 -5.30 -9.84
N ASN A 47 6.01 -4.40 -9.26
CA ASN A 47 6.49 -3.22 -9.98
C ASN A 47 7.29 -3.58 -11.25
N SER A 48 8.14 -4.61 -11.17
CA SER A 48 8.85 -5.11 -12.35
C SER A 48 7.88 -5.66 -13.41
N GLU A 49 6.85 -6.38 -12.97
CA GLU A 49 5.81 -6.91 -13.87
C GLU A 49 5.02 -5.80 -14.57
N ILE A 50 4.66 -4.76 -13.85
CA ILE A 50 4.01 -3.56 -14.35
C ILE A 50 4.89 -2.85 -15.39
N MET A 51 6.18 -2.67 -15.08
CA MET A 51 7.11 -2.05 -16.04
C MET A 51 7.27 -2.89 -17.31
N SER A 52 7.26 -4.23 -17.19
CA SER A 52 7.26 -5.14 -18.33
C SER A 52 5.99 -4.99 -19.18
N LEU A 53 4.81 -4.89 -18.55
CA LEU A 53 3.55 -4.64 -19.25
C LEU A 53 3.63 -3.32 -20.03
N TYR A 54 4.03 -2.23 -19.39
CA TYR A 54 4.17 -0.93 -20.06
C TYR A 54 5.19 -0.94 -21.19
N SER A 55 6.27 -1.71 -21.07
CA SER A 55 7.23 -1.87 -22.16
C SER A 55 6.56 -2.52 -23.38
N SER A 56 5.78 -3.58 -23.17
CA SER A 56 5.09 -4.31 -24.24
C SER A 56 3.97 -3.51 -24.91
N THR A 57 3.34 -2.57 -24.18
CA THR A 57 2.23 -1.75 -24.70
C THR A 57 2.65 -0.32 -25.06
N SER A 58 3.94 0.02 -24.96
CA SER A 58 4.46 1.40 -25.06
C SER A 58 4.08 2.16 -26.34
N MET A 59 3.91 1.45 -27.46
CA MET A 59 3.51 2.04 -28.75
C MET A 59 1.99 2.07 -28.95
N GLY A 60 1.21 1.73 -27.94
CA GLY A 60 -0.23 1.50 -28.04
C GLY A 60 -0.56 0.07 -28.47
N THR A 61 -1.85 -0.22 -28.53
CA THR A 61 -2.40 -1.55 -28.81
C THR A 61 -3.70 -1.46 -29.61
N SER A 62 -4.08 -2.55 -30.28
CA SER A 62 -5.44 -2.70 -30.83
C SER A 62 -6.30 -3.51 -29.88
N ALA A 63 -7.59 -3.16 -29.80
CA ALA A 63 -8.58 -3.90 -29.02
C ALA A 63 -8.69 -5.39 -29.44
N ASP A 64 -8.41 -5.70 -30.71
CA ASP A 64 -8.48 -7.07 -31.23
C ASP A 64 -7.38 -7.98 -30.65
N THR A 65 -6.29 -7.37 -30.18
CA THR A 65 -5.16 -8.07 -29.53
C THR A 65 -5.30 -8.14 -28.01
N PHE A 66 -6.39 -7.63 -27.44
CA PHE A 66 -6.56 -7.57 -25.98
C PHE A 66 -6.47 -8.95 -25.31
N ALA A 67 -6.98 -10.00 -25.97
CA ALA A 67 -6.95 -11.36 -25.45
C ALA A 67 -5.54 -11.85 -25.11
N GLU A 68 -4.51 -11.35 -25.80
CA GLU A 68 -3.11 -11.70 -25.54
C GLU A 68 -2.57 -11.12 -24.22
N ARG A 69 -3.24 -10.10 -23.68
CA ARG A 69 -2.81 -9.35 -22.48
C ARG A 69 -3.78 -9.47 -21.31
N ALA A 70 -4.99 -9.96 -21.52
CA ALA A 70 -6.04 -10.05 -20.50
C ALA A 70 -5.52 -10.74 -19.21
N ASP A 71 -4.95 -11.93 -19.35
CA ASP A 71 -4.40 -12.69 -18.22
C ASP A 71 -3.28 -11.94 -17.50
N ARG A 72 -2.45 -11.19 -18.24
CA ARG A 72 -1.35 -10.41 -17.65
C ARG A 72 -1.88 -9.25 -16.82
N TYR A 73 -2.91 -8.56 -17.29
CA TYR A 73 -3.59 -7.54 -16.48
C TYR A 73 -4.16 -8.15 -15.20
N ASP A 74 -4.91 -9.25 -15.33
CA ASP A 74 -5.59 -9.87 -14.20
C ASP A 74 -4.62 -10.37 -13.13
N GLN A 75 -3.49 -10.95 -13.55
CA GLN A 75 -2.42 -11.36 -12.64
C GLN A 75 -1.82 -10.17 -11.86
N ILE A 76 -1.49 -9.07 -12.56
CA ILE A 76 -0.88 -7.89 -11.93
C ILE A 76 -1.88 -7.21 -10.98
N ILE A 77 -3.12 -7.02 -11.42
CA ILE A 77 -4.19 -6.41 -10.62
C ILE A 77 -4.45 -7.25 -9.36
N GLY A 78 -4.62 -8.57 -9.51
CA GLY A 78 -4.80 -9.47 -8.37
C GLY A 78 -3.62 -9.47 -7.40
N SER A 79 -2.39 -9.34 -7.91
CA SER A 79 -1.19 -9.22 -7.06
C SER A 79 -1.18 -7.91 -6.28
N LEU A 80 -1.55 -6.78 -6.91
CA LEU A 80 -1.66 -5.50 -6.22
C LEU A 80 -2.76 -5.53 -5.14
N ASP A 81 -3.91 -6.12 -5.44
CA ASP A 81 -5.02 -6.25 -4.48
C ASP A 81 -4.63 -7.13 -3.28
N ALA A 82 -3.94 -8.25 -3.54
CA ALA A 82 -3.44 -9.12 -2.48
C ALA A 82 -2.41 -8.40 -1.59
N LEU A 83 -1.48 -7.63 -2.18
CA LEU A 83 -0.50 -6.85 -1.42
C LEU A 83 -1.16 -5.71 -0.64
N ALA A 84 -2.19 -5.07 -1.21
CA ALA A 84 -2.97 -4.05 -0.52
C ALA A 84 -3.68 -4.63 0.71
N LEU A 85 -4.30 -5.80 0.57
CA LEU A 85 -4.95 -6.51 1.67
C LEU A 85 -3.93 -6.92 2.75
N GLN A 86 -2.77 -7.46 2.35
CA GLN A 86 -1.68 -7.79 3.28
C GLN A 86 -1.22 -6.55 4.04
N SER A 87 -0.98 -5.44 3.34
CA SER A 87 -0.59 -4.18 3.97
C SER A 87 -1.65 -3.67 4.94
N GLN A 88 -2.93 -3.68 4.55
CA GLN A 88 -4.04 -3.17 5.37
C GLN A 88 -4.30 -4.02 6.62
N SER A 89 -3.95 -5.32 6.60
CA SER A 89 -4.12 -6.22 7.75
C SER A 89 -3.24 -5.87 8.96
N ARG A 90 -2.29 -4.94 8.80
CA ARG A 90 -1.36 -4.52 9.85
C ARG A 90 -2.03 -3.53 10.82
N PRO A 91 -1.55 -3.43 12.07
CA PRO A 91 -2.01 -2.40 13.00
C PRO A 91 -1.83 -0.99 12.43
N ILE A 92 -2.77 -0.08 12.70
CA ILE A 92 -2.67 1.31 12.26
C ILE A 92 -1.64 2.06 13.13
N PRO A 93 -0.72 2.85 12.54
CA PRO A 93 0.24 3.68 13.29
C PRO A 93 -0.44 4.61 14.30
N ASP A 94 0.23 4.86 15.44
CA ASP A 94 -0.18 5.92 16.36
C ASP A 94 -0.01 7.32 15.74
N ASP A 95 -0.60 8.34 16.40
CA ASP A 95 -0.62 9.71 15.89
C ASP A 95 0.79 10.33 15.73
N ALA A 96 1.75 9.94 16.58
CA ALA A 96 3.10 10.48 16.57
C ALA A 96 3.94 9.91 15.42
N LEU A 97 3.82 8.60 15.17
CA LEU A 97 4.42 7.95 14.02
C LEU A 97 3.78 8.44 12.72
N ARG A 98 2.46 8.63 12.71
CA ARG A 98 1.74 9.18 11.55
C ARG A 98 2.29 10.53 11.11
N GLY A 99 2.51 11.47 12.04
CA GLY A 99 3.10 12.77 11.70
C GLY A 99 4.48 12.66 11.03
N LYS A 100 5.31 11.71 11.49
CA LYS A 100 6.62 11.44 10.87
C LYS A 100 6.49 10.83 9.47
N VAL A 101 5.52 9.93 9.27
CA VAL A 101 5.22 9.34 7.96
C VAL A 101 4.74 10.41 6.99
N GLU A 102 3.78 11.25 7.39
CA GLU A 102 3.28 12.34 6.55
C GLU A 102 4.40 13.31 6.16
N GLN A 103 5.27 13.67 7.10
CA GLN A 103 6.44 14.50 6.80
C GLN A 103 7.40 13.81 5.83
N TYR A 104 7.72 12.53 6.06
CA TYR A 104 8.59 11.75 5.20
C TYR A 104 8.06 11.63 3.77
N LEU A 105 6.74 11.41 3.62
CA LEU A 105 6.07 11.36 2.32
C LEU A 105 6.09 12.72 1.62
N LYS A 106 5.82 13.83 2.34
CA LYS A 106 5.90 15.19 1.79
C LYS A 106 7.31 15.53 1.31
N ASP A 107 8.34 15.21 2.09
CA ASP A 107 9.75 15.47 1.74
C ASP A 107 10.18 14.71 0.46
N ARG A 108 9.52 13.58 0.19
CA ARG A 108 9.74 12.75 -1.00
C ARG A 108 8.82 13.08 -2.17
N ASN A 109 7.91 14.04 -2.02
CA ASN A 109 6.86 14.35 -3.00
C ASN A 109 5.96 13.12 -3.31
N ALA A 110 5.65 12.35 -2.26
CA ALA A 110 4.89 11.11 -2.24
C ALA A 110 3.57 11.26 -1.46
N TYR A 111 2.91 12.42 -1.57
CA TYR A 111 1.66 12.69 -0.87
C TYR A 111 0.46 12.49 -1.81
N PRO A 112 -0.58 11.74 -1.39
CA PRO A 112 -1.75 11.48 -2.21
C PRO A 112 -2.48 12.78 -2.52
N THR A 113 -2.61 13.10 -3.81
CA THR A 113 -3.41 14.24 -4.25
C THR A 113 -4.90 13.86 -4.17
N ARG A 114 -5.69 14.57 -3.34
CA ARG A 114 -7.15 14.37 -3.32
C ARG A 114 -7.77 15.01 -4.57
N LEU A 115 -8.49 14.19 -5.35
CA LEU A 115 -9.44 14.65 -6.37
C LEU A 115 -10.65 15.32 -5.68
N SER A 116 -11.30 16.26 -6.36
CA SER A 116 -12.58 16.80 -5.86
C SER A 116 -13.66 15.72 -5.93
N ASP A 117 -14.68 15.79 -5.07
CA ASP A 117 -15.77 14.80 -5.05
C ASP A 117 -16.51 14.73 -6.40
N ALA A 118 -16.62 15.88 -7.08
CA ALA A 118 -17.22 15.96 -8.41
C ALA A 118 -16.36 15.24 -9.46
N ASP A 119 -15.05 15.51 -9.49
CA ASP A 119 -14.14 14.85 -10.43
C ASP A 119 -14.07 13.33 -10.17
N ALA A 120 -14.11 12.92 -8.91
CA ALA A 120 -14.14 11.51 -8.52
C ALA A 120 -15.39 10.78 -9.03
N SER A 121 -16.57 11.43 -8.94
CA SER A 121 -17.82 10.89 -9.46
C SER A 121 -17.81 10.76 -10.99
N ASP A 122 -17.29 11.77 -11.69
CA ASP A 122 -17.22 11.75 -13.16
C ASP A 122 -16.26 10.68 -13.67
N LEU A 123 -15.09 10.54 -13.04
CA LEU A 123 -14.14 9.47 -13.32
C LEU A 123 -14.78 8.09 -13.10
N ALA A 124 -15.47 7.89 -11.98
CA ALA A 124 -16.18 6.64 -11.70
C ALA A 124 -17.24 6.31 -12.77
N ALA A 125 -17.96 7.33 -13.27
CA ALA A 125 -18.93 7.14 -14.34
C ALA A 125 -18.26 6.77 -15.69
N ILE A 126 -17.10 7.35 -16.01
CA ILE A 126 -16.33 7.00 -17.21
C ILE A 126 -15.81 5.56 -17.09
N GLU A 127 -15.21 5.22 -15.95
CA GLU A 127 -14.73 3.86 -15.64
C GLU A 127 -15.84 2.82 -15.81
N ALA A 128 -17.02 3.07 -15.24
CA ALA A 128 -18.18 2.17 -15.36
C ALA A 128 -18.62 1.97 -16.81
N ARG A 129 -18.64 3.03 -17.63
CA ARG A 129 -18.98 2.93 -19.06
C ARG A 129 -17.96 2.09 -19.83
N MET A 130 -16.67 2.27 -19.56
CA MET A 130 -15.60 1.51 -20.23
C MET A 130 -15.60 0.04 -19.79
N ALA A 131 -15.77 -0.22 -18.50
CA ALA A 131 -15.91 -1.56 -17.95
C ALA A 131 -17.11 -2.31 -18.57
N ALA A 132 -18.25 -1.63 -18.72
CA ALA A 132 -19.44 -2.22 -19.38
C ALA A 132 -19.17 -2.57 -20.86
N ARG A 133 -18.47 -1.70 -21.60
CA ARG A 133 -18.07 -1.99 -23.00
C ARG A 133 -17.13 -3.19 -23.07
N CYS A 134 -16.18 -3.28 -22.14
CA CYS A 134 -15.27 -4.42 -22.07
C CYS A 134 -16.00 -5.72 -21.72
N ALA A 135 -16.87 -5.70 -20.70
CA ALA A 135 -17.67 -6.86 -20.30
C ALA A 135 -18.54 -7.39 -21.46
N ALA A 136 -19.15 -6.48 -22.23
CA ALA A 136 -19.91 -6.82 -23.43
C ALA A 136 -19.05 -7.53 -24.49
N LYS A 137 -17.79 -7.10 -24.68
CA LYS A 137 -16.84 -7.75 -25.61
C LYS A 137 -16.38 -9.12 -25.12
N LEU A 138 -16.08 -9.26 -23.83
CA LEU A 138 -15.55 -10.49 -23.25
C LEU A 138 -16.64 -11.56 -23.01
N LYS A 139 -17.92 -11.25 -23.28
CA LYS A 139 -19.07 -12.10 -22.92
C LYS A 139 -19.02 -12.53 -21.44
N HIS A 140 -18.36 -11.74 -20.60
CA HIS A 140 -18.25 -11.98 -19.17
C HIS A 140 -19.47 -11.35 -18.49
N THR A 141 -20.17 -12.13 -17.67
CA THR A 141 -21.38 -11.71 -16.96
C THR A 141 -21.12 -11.01 -15.64
N ALA A 142 -19.86 -10.86 -15.22
CA ALA A 142 -19.51 -10.17 -13.99
C ALA A 142 -18.89 -8.80 -14.34
N PRO A 143 -19.43 -7.68 -13.83
CA PRO A 143 -18.63 -6.47 -13.77
C PRO A 143 -17.40 -6.83 -12.96
N ILE A 144 -16.21 -6.67 -13.54
CA ILE A 144 -14.98 -6.74 -12.76
C ILE A 144 -15.02 -5.52 -11.86
N GLN A 145 -15.62 -5.69 -10.69
CA GLN A 145 -15.57 -4.69 -9.64
C GLN A 145 -14.11 -4.63 -9.20
N SER A 146 -13.33 -3.74 -9.81
CA SER A 146 -12.19 -3.12 -9.15
C SER A 146 -12.67 -2.14 -8.07
N ALA A 147 -13.79 -2.45 -7.42
CA ALA A 147 -14.18 -1.87 -6.16
C ALA A 147 -13.37 -2.59 -5.07
N GLY A 148 -12.05 -2.46 -5.12
CA GLY A 148 -11.31 -2.32 -3.86
C GLY A 148 -12.05 -1.26 -3.04
N PRO A 149 -12.09 -1.37 -1.70
CA PRO A 149 -13.00 -0.61 -0.85
C PRO A 149 -13.10 0.85 -1.31
N VAL A 150 -14.31 1.25 -1.73
CA VAL A 150 -14.63 2.68 -1.83
C VAL A 150 -14.46 3.16 -0.40
N MET A 151 -13.39 3.92 -0.16
CA MET A 151 -13.16 4.54 1.13
C MET A 151 -14.32 5.50 1.33
N ASP A 152 -15.33 5.06 2.07
CA ASP A 152 -16.35 5.92 2.64
C ASP A 152 -15.60 7.05 3.36
N GLY A 153 -16.04 8.30 3.17
CA GLY A 153 -15.44 9.50 3.77
C GLY A 153 -15.44 9.50 5.32
N GLY A 154 -15.83 8.38 5.95
CA GLY A 154 -15.73 8.13 7.38
C GLY A 154 -14.35 7.64 7.82
N ARG A 155 -13.48 8.58 8.22
CA ARG A 155 -12.43 8.49 9.28
C ARG A 155 -11.50 7.27 9.40
N GLU A 156 -11.52 6.29 8.50
CA GLU A 156 -10.51 5.23 8.47
C GLU A 156 -9.31 5.74 7.67
N ASN A 157 -8.22 6.07 8.37
CA ASN A 157 -6.95 6.45 7.76
C ASN A 157 -6.25 5.17 7.28
N PRO A 158 -6.26 4.87 5.96
CA PRO A 158 -5.68 3.64 5.46
C PRO A 158 -4.17 3.67 5.61
N ILE A 159 -3.56 2.48 5.72
CA ILE A 159 -2.10 2.35 5.69
C ILE A 159 -1.59 2.88 4.35
N PRO A 160 -0.58 3.78 4.33
CA PRO A 160 -0.15 4.46 3.11
C PRO A 160 0.19 3.51 1.96
N SER A 161 0.91 2.41 2.23
CA SER A 161 1.20 1.41 1.21
C SER A 161 -0.06 0.69 0.69
N ALA A 162 -1.00 0.31 1.56
CA ALA A 162 -2.28 -0.27 1.15
C ALA A 162 -3.07 0.67 0.22
N MET A 163 -3.14 1.95 0.57
CA MET A 163 -3.83 2.97 -0.22
C MET A 163 -3.15 3.17 -1.59
N ALA A 164 -1.83 3.27 -1.62
CA ALA A 164 -1.08 3.43 -2.86
C ALA A 164 -1.21 2.20 -3.78
N LEU A 165 -1.12 0.98 -3.23
CA LEU A 165 -1.32 -0.27 -3.98
C LEU A 165 -2.75 -0.38 -4.54
N THR A 166 -3.75 0.03 -3.76
CA THR A 166 -5.15 0.10 -4.22
C THR A 166 -5.30 1.07 -5.40
N GLN A 167 -4.64 2.24 -5.34
CA GLN A 167 -4.67 3.22 -6.43
C GLN A 167 -3.96 2.69 -7.68
N ALA A 168 -2.81 2.04 -7.54
CA ALA A 168 -2.12 1.37 -8.64
C ALA A 168 -3.00 0.29 -9.31
N SER A 169 -3.68 -0.53 -8.51
CA SER A 169 -4.61 -1.56 -8.97
C SER A 169 -5.75 -0.95 -9.80
N ARG A 170 -6.40 0.09 -9.27
CA ARG A 170 -7.48 0.81 -9.97
C ARG A 170 -7.00 1.44 -11.28
N SER A 171 -5.84 2.12 -11.28
CA SER A 171 -5.27 2.70 -12.49
C SER A 171 -5.01 1.65 -13.57
N LEU A 172 -4.53 0.45 -13.20
CA LEU A 172 -4.33 -0.64 -14.16
C LEU A 172 -5.64 -1.29 -14.61
N ALA A 173 -6.62 -1.44 -13.72
CA ALA A 173 -7.95 -1.94 -14.07
C ALA A 173 -8.66 -1.01 -15.06
N TYR A 174 -8.50 0.31 -14.89
CA TYR A 174 -8.96 1.29 -15.86
C TYR A 174 -8.24 1.14 -17.20
N MET A 175 -6.90 1.02 -17.20
CA MET A 175 -6.14 0.79 -18.43
C MET A 175 -6.56 -0.50 -19.15
N ARG A 176 -6.76 -1.60 -18.41
CA ARG A 176 -7.30 -2.87 -18.94
C ARG A 176 -8.65 -2.66 -19.62
N SER A 177 -9.55 -1.92 -18.96
CA SER A 177 -10.89 -1.65 -19.49
C SER A 177 -10.84 -0.82 -20.78
N MET A 178 -9.92 0.15 -20.86
CA MET A 178 -9.68 0.93 -22.08
C MET A 178 -9.11 0.05 -23.20
N ASP A 179 -8.07 -0.73 -22.93
CA ASP A 179 -7.44 -1.63 -23.91
C ASP A 179 -8.47 -2.60 -24.51
N CYS A 180 -9.28 -3.22 -23.65
CA CYS A 180 -10.36 -4.10 -24.05
C CYS A 180 -11.43 -3.41 -24.91
N ALA A 181 -11.86 -2.21 -24.50
CA ALA A 181 -12.92 -1.48 -25.20
C ALA A 181 -12.48 -1.01 -26.59
N GLN A 182 -11.29 -0.41 -26.70
CA GLN A 182 -10.87 0.33 -27.90
C GLN A 182 -9.38 0.23 -28.24
N GLY A 183 -8.58 -0.50 -27.47
CA GLY A 183 -7.12 -0.47 -27.55
C GLY A 183 -6.55 0.71 -26.78
N LEU A 184 -5.22 0.78 -26.72
CA LEU A 184 -4.49 1.84 -26.04
C LEU A 184 -3.79 2.73 -27.04
N ARG A 185 -3.83 4.03 -26.80
CA ARG A 185 -2.93 4.98 -27.48
C ARG A 185 -1.64 5.11 -26.67
N ALA A 186 -0.54 5.44 -27.34
CA ALA A 186 0.76 5.58 -26.68
C ALA A 186 0.73 6.63 -25.55
N GLU A 187 -0.03 7.72 -25.72
CA GLU A 187 -0.23 8.73 -24.68
C GLU A 187 -0.98 8.20 -23.45
N ASP A 188 -1.97 7.32 -23.64
CA ASP A 188 -2.75 6.76 -22.53
C ASP A 188 -1.86 5.84 -21.68
N VAL A 189 -1.00 5.07 -22.34
CA VAL A 189 0.00 4.20 -21.70
C VAL A 189 1.01 5.02 -20.92
N LEU A 190 1.53 6.11 -21.50
CA LEU A 190 2.51 6.99 -20.86
C LEU A 190 1.94 7.67 -19.61
N LEU A 191 0.72 8.21 -19.72
CA LEU A 191 0.05 8.91 -18.63
C LEU A 191 -0.29 7.94 -17.49
N ASN A 192 -0.82 6.76 -17.81
CA ASN A 192 -1.09 5.72 -16.83
C ASN A 192 0.19 5.24 -16.14
N LYS A 193 1.28 5.05 -16.90
CA LYS A 193 2.60 4.69 -16.36
C LYS A 193 3.10 5.71 -15.35
N GLY A 194 3.01 7.00 -15.64
CA GLY A 194 3.41 8.05 -14.70
C GLY A 194 2.64 7.98 -13.37
N GLN A 195 1.33 7.77 -13.43
CA GLN A 195 0.49 7.62 -12.24
C GLN A 195 0.84 6.37 -11.42
N VAL A 196 0.93 5.21 -12.08
CA VAL A 196 1.25 3.96 -11.38
C VAL A 196 2.66 4.00 -10.80
N GLN A 197 3.64 4.58 -11.50
CA GLN A 197 4.99 4.76 -10.95
C GLN A 197 5.00 5.62 -9.68
N HIS A 198 4.18 6.67 -9.64
CA HIS A 198 4.01 7.48 -8.44
C HIS A 198 3.46 6.66 -7.28
N PHE A 199 2.36 5.91 -7.48
CA PHE A 199 1.81 5.06 -6.42
C PHE A 199 2.75 3.95 -5.96
N MET A 200 3.48 3.30 -6.88
CA MET A 200 4.49 2.30 -6.51
C MET A 200 5.63 2.91 -5.70
N PHE A 201 6.00 4.16 -6.00
CA PHE A 201 6.98 4.90 -5.19
C PHE A 201 6.45 5.21 -3.79
N GLU A 202 5.21 5.68 -3.65
CA GLU A 202 4.59 5.92 -2.33
C GLU A 202 4.56 4.66 -1.47
N ALA A 203 4.17 3.51 -2.06
CA ALA A 203 4.12 2.23 -1.37
C ALA A 203 5.51 1.79 -0.88
N LEU A 204 6.52 1.84 -1.74
CA LEU A 204 7.89 1.47 -1.38
C LEU A 204 8.52 2.44 -0.38
N ALA A 205 8.28 3.74 -0.53
CA ALA A 205 8.79 4.75 0.39
C ALA A 205 8.29 4.52 1.82
N TYR A 206 7.02 4.14 1.98
CA TYR A 206 6.45 3.81 3.28
C TYR A 206 7.07 2.54 3.88
N GLU A 207 7.22 1.47 3.10
CA GLU A 207 7.83 0.24 3.63
C GLU A 207 9.32 0.41 3.98
N ASP A 208 10.07 1.14 3.16
CA ASP A 208 11.48 1.47 3.43
C ASP A 208 11.63 2.36 4.69
N PHE A 209 10.63 3.21 4.98
CA PHE A 209 10.59 3.97 6.23
C PHE A 209 10.43 3.04 7.44
N LEU A 210 9.55 2.04 7.36
CA LEU A 210 9.33 1.07 8.43
C LEU A 210 10.56 0.19 8.68
N ASP A 211 11.25 -0.25 7.63
CA ASP A 211 12.52 -0.99 7.74
C ASP A 211 13.55 -0.21 8.57
N ARG A 212 13.72 1.09 8.25
CA ARG A 212 14.65 1.98 8.97
C ARG A 212 14.26 2.19 10.43
N GLN A 213 12.96 2.25 10.75
CA GLN A 213 12.52 2.36 12.15
C GLN A 213 12.73 1.04 12.93
N GLY A 214 12.66 -0.12 12.24
CA GLY A 214 12.91 -1.43 12.84
C GLY A 214 14.38 -1.68 13.18
N GLN A 215 15.32 -1.20 12.34
CA GLN A 215 16.76 -1.41 12.51
C GLN A 215 17.43 -0.54 13.60
N GLY A 216 16.71 0.44 14.16
CA GLY A 216 17.19 1.32 15.22
C GLY A 216 16.93 0.81 16.65
N LYS A 217 16.47 -0.42 16.82
CA LYS A 217 16.20 -1.07 18.11
C LYS A 217 17.33 -2.02 18.52
#